data_AF-A0A6G6WT50-F1
#
_entry.id   AF-A0A6G6WT50-F1
#
_cell.length_a   1.000
_cell.length_b   1.000
_cell.length_c   1.000
_cell.angle_alpha   90.00
_cell.angle_beta   90.00
_cell.angle_gamma   90.00
#
_symmetry.space_group_name_H-M   'P 1'
#
loop_
_entity.id
_entity.type
_entity.pdbx_description
1 polymer ?
#
loop_
_entity_poly.entity_id
_entity_poly.type
_entity_poly.pdbx_seq_one_letter_code
_entity_poly.pdbx_strand_id
1 'polypeptide(L)'
;MISRIVAVLGLTLLLALSLLGFSGSARAQANAEISAAITQYAALYGLPEALVHQVVKRESKYNPKAYHRGNWGLMQIKYATARTMGYRGPAKGLLDADTNLKYGVKYLAGAYLVADGNEKKALRYYTSGYYYAAKRKGLLEETGLKP
;
A
#
# COMPACT_ATOMS: atom_id res chain seq x y z
N MET A 1 -9.09 24.78 -53.98
CA MET A 1 -9.82 24.52 -52.72
C MET A 1 -9.42 23.22 -52.01
N ILE A 2 -8.42 22.45 -52.46
CA ILE A 2 -8.09 21.12 -51.92
C ILE A 2 -6.91 21.13 -50.91
N SER A 3 -6.10 22.20 -50.85
CA SER A 3 -4.86 22.22 -50.05
C SER A 3 -5.01 22.59 -48.56
N ARG A 4 -6.23 22.93 -48.08
CA ARG A 4 -6.47 23.32 -46.67
C ARG A 4 -7.02 22.20 -45.78
N ILE A 5 -7.43 21.07 -46.35
CA ILE A 5 -8.03 19.95 -45.60
C ILE A 5 -6.96 18.99 -45.05
N VAL A 6 -5.80 18.89 -45.70
CA VAL A 6 -4.71 18.00 -45.25
C VAL A 6 -4.02 18.50 -43.97
N ALA A 7 -3.99 19.82 -43.73
CA ALA A 7 -3.31 20.40 -42.57
C ALA A 7 -4.05 20.24 -41.23
N VAL A 8 -5.39 20.08 -41.25
CA VAL A 8 -6.19 19.97 -40.01
C VAL A 8 -6.26 18.52 -39.51
N LEU A 9 -6.10 17.52 -40.39
CA LEU A 9 -6.06 16.09 -40.01
C LEU A 9 -4.69 15.64 -39.49
N GLY A 10 -3.60 16.33 -39.84
CA GLY A 10 -2.27 16.07 -39.30
C GLY A 10 -2.09 16.51 -37.84
N LEU A 11 -2.76 17.61 -37.43
CA LEU A 11 -2.58 18.20 -36.10
C LEU A 11 -3.43 17.52 -35.02
N THR A 12 -4.58 16.95 -35.37
CA THR A 12 -5.43 16.19 -34.43
C THR A 12 -4.89 14.79 -34.14
N LEU A 13 -4.18 14.16 -35.08
CA LEU A 13 -3.52 12.86 -34.87
C LEU A 13 -2.26 12.96 -34.00
N LEU A 14 -1.53 14.08 -34.07
CA LEU A 14 -0.37 14.37 -33.23
C LEU A 14 -0.74 14.65 -31.75
N LEU A 15 -1.93 15.21 -31.49
CA LEU A 15 -2.40 15.42 -30.11
C LEU A 15 -2.79 14.10 -29.43
N ALA A 16 -3.39 13.16 -30.15
CA ALA A 16 -3.80 11.85 -29.61
C ALA A 16 -2.61 10.94 -29.24
N LEU A 17 -1.49 11.04 -29.97
CA LEU A 17 -0.30 10.23 -29.71
C LEU A 17 0.48 10.70 -28.45
N SER A 18 0.30 11.96 -28.04
CA SER A 18 0.93 12.52 -26.83
C SER A 18 0.27 12.10 -25.51
N LEU A 19 -1.04 11.78 -25.53
CA LEU A 19 -1.81 11.38 -24.33
C LEU A 19 -1.53 9.93 -23.87
N LEU A 20 -1.11 9.06 -24.79
CA LEU A 20 -0.78 7.66 -24.49
C LEU A 20 0.58 7.51 -23.78
N GLY A 21 1.57 8.37 -24.08
CA GLY A 21 2.89 8.34 -23.44
C GLY A 21 2.94 8.95 -22.04
N PHE A 22 2.07 9.92 -21.74
CA PHE A 22 2.04 10.62 -20.45
C PHE A 22 1.47 9.77 -19.31
N SER A 23 0.49 8.90 -19.62
CA SER A 23 -0.17 8.07 -18.60
C SER A 23 0.72 6.92 -18.10
N GLY A 24 1.58 6.38 -18.98
CA GLY A 24 2.53 5.31 -18.62
C GLY A 24 3.65 5.81 -17.69
N SER A 25 4.19 7.01 -17.97
CA SER A 25 5.24 7.62 -17.15
C SER A 25 4.73 8.03 -15.76
N ALA A 26 3.52 8.61 -15.66
CA ALA A 26 2.92 8.96 -14.37
C ALA A 26 2.66 7.73 -13.47
N ARG A 27 2.16 6.62 -14.04
CA ARG A 27 1.99 5.35 -13.30
C ARG A 27 3.33 4.77 -12.86
N ALA A 28 4.34 4.81 -13.72
CA ALA A 28 5.68 4.34 -13.38
C ALA A 28 6.29 5.14 -12.23
N GLN A 29 6.17 6.47 -12.27
CA GLN A 29 6.59 7.37 -11.21
C GLN A 29 5.87 7.08 -9.88
N ALA A 30 4.54 6.96 -9.91
CA ALA A 30 3.76 6.62 -8.72
C ALA A 30 4.18 5.27 -8.11
N ASN A 31 4.46 4.26 -8.95
CA ASN A 31 4.97 2.98 -8.47
C ASN A 31 6.38 3.10 -7.85
N ALA A 32 7.24 3.95 -8.41
CA ALA A 32 8.57 4.20 -7.85
C ALA A 32 8.49 4.87 -6.48
N GLU A 33 7.60 5.86 -6.32
CA GLU A 33 7.34 6.52 -5.02
C GLU A 33 6.79 5.52 -3.99
N ILE A 34 5.86 4.65 -4.38
CA ILE A 34 5.35 3.59 -3.52
C ILE A 34 6.48 2.62 -3.12
N SER A 35 7.33 2.21 -4.05
CA SER A 35 8.47 1.34 -3.74
C SER A 35 9.45 2.00 -2.78
N ALA A 36 9.78 3.28 -2.96
CA ALA A 36 10.65 4.00 -2.03
C ALA A 36 10.05 4.08 -0.62
N ALA A 37 8.73 4.34 -0.51
CA ALA A 37 8.03 4.33 0.76
C ALA A 37 8.00 2.92 1.39
N ILE A 38 7.85 1.86 0.59
CA ILE A 38 7.96 0.47 1.05
C ILE A 38 9.35 0.21 1.64
N THR A 39 10.43 0.58 0.94
CA THR A 39 11.81 0.46 1.45
C THR A 39 11.96 1.17 2.79
N GLN A 40 11.49 2.43 2.89
CA GLN A 40 11.57 3.23 4.11
C GLN A 40 10.86 2.57 5.29
N TYR A 41 9.60 2.17 5.12
CA TYR A 41 8.82 1.60 6.24
C TYR A 41 9.23 0.17 6.57
N ALA A 42 9.69 -0.62 5.59
CA ALA A 42 10.27 -1.93 5.86
C ALA A 42 11.50 -1.81 6.75
N ALA A 43 12.41 -0.88 6.43
CA ALA A 43 13.57 -0.58 7.26
C ALA A 43 13.19 -0.06 8.65
N LEU A 44 12.23 0.89 8.72
CA LEU A 44 11.77 1.48 9.98
C LEU A 44 11.25 0.43 10.97
N TYR A 45 10.55 -0.59 10.47
CA TYR A 45 9.92 -1.61 11.30
C TYR A 45 10.63 -2.98 11.28
N GLY A 46 11.83 -3.06 10.71
CA GLY A 46 12.66 -4.26 10.73
C GLY A 46 12.06 -5.45 9.96
N LEU A 47 11.43 -5.19 8.82
CA LEU A 47 10.83 -6.21 7.95
C LEU A 47 11.67 -6.47 6.70
N PRO A 48 11.68 -7.70 6.17
CA PRO A 48 12.13 -7.95 4.81
C PRO A 48 11.29 -7.14 3.81
N GLU A 49 11.91 -6.31 2.99
CA GLU A 49 11.23 -5.47 2.01
C GLU A 49 10.36 -6.29 1.03
N ALA A 50 10.87 -7.46 0.63
CA ALA A 50 10.16 -8.41 -0.21
C ALA A 50 8.82 -8.86 0.39
N LEU A 51 8.73 -9.03 1.71
CA LEU A 51 7.49 -9.37 2.40
C LEU A 51 6.46 -8.23 2.30
N VAL A 52 6.89 -6.98 2.44
CA VAL A 52 6.01 -5.82 2.30
C VAL A 52 5.49 -5.70 0.85
N HIS A 53 6.37 -5.85 -0.13
CA HIS A 53 5.97 -5.91 -1.55
C HIS A 53 4.96 -7.03 -1.82
N GLN A 54 5.17 -8.21 -1.22
CA GLN A 54 4.23 -9.34 -1.37
C GLN A 54 2.84 -8.99 -0.84
N VAL A 55 2.74 -8.34 0.32
CA VAL A 55 1.46 -7.88 0.88
C VAL A 55 0.81 -6.83 -0.04
N VAL A 56 1.53 -5.76 -0.39
CA VAL A 56 0.97 -4.68 -1.24
C VAL A 56 0.48 -5.21 -2.58
N LYS A 57 1.26 -6.10 -3.22
CA LYS A 57 0.89 -6.73 -4.50
C LYS A 57 -0.38 -7.58 -4.36
N ARG A 58 -0.49 -8.39 -3.30
CA ARG A 58 -1.64 -9.27 -3.05
C ARG A 58 -2.90 -8.46 -2.75
N GLU A 59 -2.80 -7.43 -1.93
CA GLU A 59 -3.94 -6.71 -1.37
C GLU A 59 -4.50 -5.66 -2.35
N SER A 60 -3.65 -4.97 -3.12
CA SER A 60 -4.09 -3.84 -3.95
C SER A 60 -3.52 -3.80 -5.36
N LYS A 61 -2.56 -4.67 -5.70
CA LYS A 61 -1.76 -4.56 -6.93
C LYS A 61 -1.14 -3.16 -7.08
N TYR A 62 -0.65 -2.59 -5.99
CA TYR A 62 -0.07 -1.24 -5.90
C TYR A 62 -1.08 -0.09 -6.18
N ASN A 63 -2.38 -0.32 -6.00
CA ASN A 63 -3.38 0.74 -6.11
C ASN A 63 -3.62 1.41 -4.74
N PRO A 64 -3.13 2.65 -4.51
CA PRO A 64 -3.34 3.33 -3.23
C PRO A 64 -4.80 3.75 -2.99
N LYS A 65 -5.63 3.75 -4.03
CA LYS A 65 -7.05 4.08 -3.94
C LYS A 65 -7.94 2.84 -3.78
N ALA A 66 -7.37 1.65 -3.60
CA ALA A 66 -8.13 0.42 -3.42
C ALA A 66 -9.02 0.47 -2.17
N TYR A 67 -10.26 0.02 -2.29
CA TYR A 67 -11.20 -0.10 -1.19
C TYR A 67 -12.06 -1.34 -1.35
N HIS A 68 -12.15 -2.17 -0.30
CA HIS A 68 -12.98 -3.36 -0.31
C HIS A 68 -13.51 -3.70 1.10
N ARG A 69 -14.84 -3.66 1.28
CA ARG A 69 -15.52 -4.10 2.52
C ARG A 69 -14.92 -3.50 3.80
N GLY A 70 -14.63 -2.20 3.80
CA GLY A 70 -14.05 -1.49 4.96
C GLY A 70 -12.53 -1.59 5.10
N ASN A 71 -11.84 -2.20 4.14
CA ASN A 71 -10.38 -2.23 4.04
C ASN A 71 -9.90 -1.16 3.05
N TRP A 72 -8.80 -0.49 3.38
CA TRP A 72 -8.37 0.73 2.70
C TRP A 72 -6.94 0.64 2.15
N GLY A 73 -6.74 1.19 0.96
CA GLY A 73 -5.45 1.51 0.36
C GLY A 73 -4.55 0.30 0.03
N LEU A 74 -3.26 0.57 -0.03
CA LEU A 74 -2.22 -0.34 -0.54
C LEU A 74 -2.20 -1.70 0.16
N MET A 75 -2.31 -1.70 1.48
CA MET A 75 -2.20 -2.90 2.31
C MET A 75 -3.56 -3.39 2.82
N GLN A 76 -4.67 -2.83 2.31
CA GLN A 76 -6.04 -3.19 2.71
C GLN A 76 -6.22 -3.25 4.23
N ILE A 77 -5.65 -2.28 4.96
CA ILE A 77 -5.79 -2.19 6.41
C ILE A 77 -7.20 -1.71 6.80
N LYS A 78 -7.75 -2.27 7.88
CA LYS A 78 -9.01 -1.79 8.48
C LYS A 78 -8.77 -0.48 9.22
N TYR A 79 -9.73 0.43 9.19
CA TYR A 79 -9.64 1.69 9.93
C TYR A 79 -9.42 1.50 11.43
N ALA A 80 -10.13 0.55 12.06
CA ALA A 80 -9.95 0.23 13.47
C ALA A 80 -8.51 -0.24 13.78
N THR A 81 -7.95 -1.12 12.96
CA THR A 81 -6.56 -1.59 13.10
C THR A 81 -5.57 -0.43 12.96
N ALA A 82 -5.74 0.45 11.96
CA ALA A 82 -4.88 1.62 11.81
C ALA A 82 -4.94 2.53 13.05
N ARG A 83 -6.11 2.71 13.67
CA ARG A 83 -6.25 3.48 14.91
C ARG A 83 -5.49 2.86 16.08
N THR A 84 -5.55 1.54 16.21
CA THR A 84 -4.74 0.79 17.19
C THR A 84 -3.25 1.01 16.95
N MET A 85 -2.82 1.12 15.69
CA MET A 85 -1.43 1.44 15.33
C MET A 85 -1.02 2.91 15.54
N GLY A 86 -1.93 3.77 15.98
CA GLY A 86 -1.67 5.19 16.27
C GLY A 86 -2.24 6.17 15.24
N TYR A 87 -2.99 5.72 14.25
CA TYR A 87 -3.66 6.62 13.30
C TYR A 87 -4.78 7.41 13.99
N ARG A 88 -4.85 8.72 13.71
CA ARG A 88 -5.85 9.64 14.28
C ARG A 88 -6.65 10.41 13.23
N GLY A 89 -6.29 10.29 11.95
CA GLY A 89 -7.00 10.93 10.86
C GLY A 89 -8.29 10.19 10.46
N PRO A 90 -9.05 10.72 9.49
CA PRO A 90 -10.28 10.10 9.00
C PRO A 90 -9.99 8.82 8.18
N ALA A 91 -10.96 7.89 8.09
CA ALA A 91 -10.78 6.64 7.36
C ALA A 91 -10.29 6.82 5.90
N LYS A 92 -10.82 7.83 5.19
CA LYS A 92 -10.41 8.17 3.82
C LYS A 92 -8.94 8.55 3.68
N GLY A 93 -8.28 9.01 4.75
CA GLY A 93 -6.85 9.31 4.74
C GLY A 93 -6.00 8.04 4.56
N LEU A 94 -6.55 6.85 4.79
CA LEU A 94 -5.87 5.58 4.47
C LEU A 94 -5.80 5.29 2.96
N LEU A 95 -6.38 6.15 2.10
CA LEU A 95 -6.17 6.14 0.65
C LEU A 95 -4.95 6.95 0.22
N ASP A 96 -4.28 7.63 1.15
CA ASP A 96 -2.94 8.17 0.95
C ASP A 96 -1.90 7.04 1.08
N ALA A 97 -0.97 6.96 0.13
CA ALA A 97 -0.04 5.83 0.02
C ALA A 97 0.92 5.77 1.22
N ASP A 98 1.54 6.91 1.56
CA ASP A 98 2.49 7.02 2.67
C ASP A 98 1.81 6.70 4.01
N THR A 99 0.66 7.33 4.27
CA THR A 99 -0.16 7.05 5.46
C THR A 99 -0.54 5.57 5.55
N ASN A 100 -0.98 4.96 4.45
CA ASN A 100 -1.37 3.55 4.44
C ASN A 100 -0.19 2.63 4.77
N LEU A 101 0.97 2.84 4.14
CA LEU A 101 2.17 2.06 4.37
C LEU A 101 2.68 2.24 5.80
N LYS A 102 2.69 3.47 6.33
CA LYS A 102 3.11 3.75 7.71
C LYS A 102 2.42 2.87 8.74
N TYR A 103 1.10 2.72 8.65
CA TYR A 103 0.30 1.96 9.62
C TYR A 103 0.11 0.50 9.23
N GLY A 104 0.02 0.21 7.93
CA GLY A 104 -0.06 -1.16 7.40
C GLY A 104 1.21 -1.96 7.67
N VAL A 105 2.37 -1.38 7.41
CA VAL A 105 3.68 -2.02 7.65
C VAL A 105 3.92 -2.18 9.16
N LYS A 106 3.52 -1.20 9.99
CA LYS A 106 3.57 -1.33 11.45
C LYS A 106 2.75 -2.52 11.96
N TYR A 107 1.53 -2.71 11.43
CA TYR A 107 0.70 -3.88 11.79
C TYR A 107 1.30 -5.20 11.28
N LEU A 108 1.89 -5.20 10.08
CA LEU A 108 2.63 -6.35 9.55
C LEU A 108 3.85 -6.71 10.41
N ALA A 109 4.56 -5.72 10.95
CA ALA A 109 5.68 -5.94 11.85
C ALA A 109 5.25 -6.67 13.13
N GLY A 110 4.10 -6.32 13.70
CA GLY A 110 3.52 -7.06 14.82
C GLY A 110 3.19 -8.51 14.44
N ALA A 111 2.62 -8.74 13.26
CA ALA A 111 2.36 -10.10 12.77
C ALA A 111 3.66 -10.91 12.58
N TYR A 112 4.72 -10.27 12.07
CA TYR A 112 6.04 -10.87 11.85
C TYR A 112 6.75 -11.23 13.16
N LEU A 113 6.70 -10.34 14.15
CA LEU A 113 7.22 -10.58 15.50
C LEU A 113 6.54 -11.78 16.15
N VAL A 114 5.20 -11.83 16.13
CA VAL A 114 4.41 -12.95 16.70
C VAL A 114 4.64 -14.25 15.93
N ALA A 115 5.03 -14.15 14.66
CA ALA A 115 5.39 -15.27 13.81
C ALA A 115 6.84 -15.76 13.99
N ASP A 116 7.64 -15.14 14.88
CA ASP A 116 9.06 -15.45 15.10
C ASP A 116 9.87 -15.33 13.80
N GLY A 117 9.57 -14.29 13.00
CA GLY A 117 10.23 -14.04 11.72
C GLY A 117 9.78 -14.93 10.55
N ASN A 118 8.81 -15.82 10.76
CA ASN A 118 8.30 -16.68 9.68
C ASN A 118 7.32 -15.91 8.77
N GLU A 119 7.76 -15.59 7.55
CA GLU A 119 7.00 -14.79 6.58
C GLU A 119 5.63 -15.39 6.23
N LYS A 120 5.54 -16.71 5.99
CA LYS A 120 4.27 -17.38 5.65
C LYS A 120 3.26 -17.28 6.80
N LYS A 121 3.73 -17.46 8.03
CA LYS A 121 2.91 -17.34 9.25
C LYS A 121 2.52 -15.88 9.50
N ALA A 122 3.44 -14.94 9.27
CA ALA A 122 3.18 -13.51 9.36
C ALA A 122 2.09 -13.07 8.39
N LEU A 123 2.13 -13.51 7.14
CA LEU A 123 1.06 -13.23 6.15
C LEU A 123 -0.30 -13.76 6.59
N ARG A 124 -0.34 -14.99 7.12
CA ARG A 124 -1.58 -15.56 7.68
C ARG A 124 -2.09 -14.67 8.81
N TYR A 125 -1.24 -14.34 9.78
CA TYR A 125 -1.57 -13.47 10.90
C TYR A 125 -2.01 -12.06 10.51
N TYR A 126 -1.37 -11.45 9.51
CA TYR A 126 -1.77 -10.16 8.98
C TYR A 126 -3.22 -10.20 8.50
N THR A 127 -3.58 -11.24 7.73
CA THR A 127 -4.93 -11.39 7.16
C THR A 127 -5.98 -11.85 8.18
N SER A 128 -5.66 -12.78 9.09
CA SER A 128 -6.61 -13.35 10.04
C SER A 128 -6.74 -12.54 11.34
N GLY A 129 -5.79 -11.64 11.59
CA GLY A 129 -5.55 -11.08 12.92
C GLY A 129 -4.70 -12.01 13.80
N TYR A 130 -3.96 -11.40 14.73
CA TYR A 130 -3.00 -12.10 15.59
C TYR A 130 -3.11 -11.76 17.07
N TYR A 131 -4.19 -11.09 17.50
CA TYR A 131 -4.39 -10.68 18.90
C TYR A 131 -4.20 -11.82 19.90
N TYR A 132 -4.87 -12.96 19.70
CA TYR A 132 -4.75 -14.10 20.62
C TYR A 132 -3.36 -14.75 20.58
N ALA A 133 -2.68 -14.71 19.43
CA ALA A 133 -1.31 -15.21 19.33
C ALA A 133 -0.32 -14.30 20.05
N ALA A 134 -0.45 -12.97 19.90
CA ALA A 134 0.30 -11.98 20.66
C ALA A 134 0.03 -12.12 22.17
N LYS A 135 -1.24 -12.21 22.58
CA LYS A 135 -1.65 -12.38 23.98
C LYS A 135 -1.00 -13.60 24.63
N ARG A 136 -1.01 -14.76 23.97
CA ARG A 136 -0.36 -15.97 24.48
C ARG A 136 1.15 -15.85 24.63
N LYS A 137 1.78 -14.99 23.84
CA LYS A 137 3.22 -14.72 23.90
C LYS A 137 3.58 -13.53 24.81
N GLY A 138 2.59 -12.85 25.40
CA GLY A 138 2.84 -11.63 26.18
C GLY A 138 3.22 -10.41 25.34
N LEU A 139 3.00 -10.42 24.02
CA LEU A 139 3.51 -9.41 23.07
C LEU A 139 2.49 -8.31 22.70
N LEU A 140 1.50 -8.04 23.54
CA LEU A 140 0.41 -7.11 23.16
C LEU A 140 0.89 -5.66 23.06
N GLU A 141 1.81 -5.24 23.93
CA GLU A 141 2.36 -3.89 23.97
C GLU A 141 3.33 -3.67 22.79
N GLU A 142 4.25 -4.62 22.59
CA GLU A 142 5.28 -4.60 21.56
C GLU A 142 4.69 -4.59 20.15
N THR A 143 3.56 -5.27 19.98
CA THR A 143 2.83 -5.27 18.70
C THR A 143 1.89 -4.07 18.54
N GLY A 144 1.78 -3.20 19.55
CA GLY A 144 0.89 -2.04 19.58
C GLY A 144 -0.59 -2.40 19.61
N LEU A 145 -0.94 -3.66 19.93
CA LEU A 145 -2.33 -4.11 20.03
C LEU A 145 -3.00 -3.72 21.35
N LYS A 146 -2.18 -3.44 22.37
CA LYS A 146 -2.58 -2.77 23.60
C LYS A 146 -1.87 -1.41 23.61
N PRO A 147 -2.61 -0.29 23.51
CA PRO A 147 -2.05 1.05 23.58
C PRO A 147 -1.81 1.50 25.03
#